data_AF-A0A537MYI0-F1
#
_entry.id   AF-A0A537MYI0-F1
#
_cell.length_a   1.000
_cell.length_b   1.000
_cell.length_c   1.000
_cell.angle_alpha   90.00
_cell.angle_beta   90.00
_cell.angle_gamma   90.00
#
_symmetry.space_group_name_H-M   'P 1'
#
loop_
_entity.id
_entity.type
_entity.pdbx_description
1 polymer ?
#
loop_
_entity_poly.entity_id
_entity_poly.type
_entity_poly.pdbx_seq_one_letter_code
_entity_poly.pdbx_strand_id
1 'polypeptide(L)'
;MTIFTLTTGPDTFVGGPADDTVNGTAATLNADDSLTGGSGNNVLALYGSGTFHVDQLATFVGFSNISLNNYTNGTANLYLGSQTI
;
A
#
# COMPACT_ATOMS: atom_id res chain seq x y z
N MET A 1 1.24 2.64 -16.60
CA MET A 1 0.38 3.08 -15.51
C MET A 1 -0.70 2.05 -15.32
N THR A 2 -0.62 1.36 -14.20
CA THR A 2 -1.53 0.33 -13.74
C THR A 2 -2.18 0.82 -12.45
N ILE A 3 -3.46 0.50 -12.29
CA ILE A 3 -4.15 0.66 -11.02
C ILE A 3 -4.45 -0.75 -10.53
N PHE A 4 -3.87 -1.12 -9.39
CA PHE A 4 -4.11 -2.39 -8.72
C PHE A 4 -4.92 -2.15 -7.44
N THR A 5 -5.91 -2.99 -7.14
CA THR A 5 -6.75 -2.83 -5.95
C THR A 5 -6.64 -4.10 -5.12
N LEU A 6 -6.23 -3.93 -3.86
CA LEU A 6 -6.09 -5.01 -2.90
C LEU A 6 -7.46 -5.64 -2.56
N THR A 7 -7.41 -6.91 -2.21
CA THR A 7 -8.52 -7.69 -1.67
C THR A 7 -8.26 -7.99 -0.19
N THR A 8 -9.16 -8.72 0.47
CA THR A 8 -8.93 -9.15 1.86
C THR A 8 -8.07 -10.42 1.96
N GLY A 9 -7.74 -11.02 0.81
CA GLY A 9 -6.83 -12.16 0.75
C GLY A 9 -5.40 -11.73 0.42
N PRO A 10 -4.49 -12.70 0.27
CA PRO A 10 -3.12 -12.43 -0.14
C PRO A 10 -3.06 -11.84 -1.56
N ASP A 11 -2.45 -10.67 -1.71
CA ASP A 11 -2.26 -10.05 -3.01
C ASP A 11 -0.78 -10.03 -3.44
N THR A 12 -0.53 -10.08 -4.75
CA THR A 12 0.80 -9.87 -5.32
C THR A 12 0.74 -8.82 -6.41
N PHE A 13 1.48 -7.74 -6.21
CA PHE A 13 1.67 -6.68 -7.20
C PHE A 13 3.14 -6.58 -7.57
N VAL A 14 3.42 -6.62 -8.89
CA VAL A 14 4.74 -6.37 -9.45
C VAL A 14 4.59 -5.34 -10.55
N GLY A 15 4.97 -4.10 -10.24
CA GLY A 15 5.03 -2.99 -11.18
C GLY A 15 6.27 -3.04 -12.08
N GLY A 16 6.40 -2.03 -12.91
CA GLY A 16 7.45 -1.93 -13.93
C GLY A 16 8.14 -0.57 -13.95
N PRO A 17 8.55 -0.07 -15.13
CA PRO A 17 9.13 1.26 -15.26
C PRO A 17 8.09 2.39 -15.31
N ALA A 18 6.80 2.06 -15.31
CA ALA A 18 5.72 3.04 -15.33
C ALA A 18 5.32 3.46 -13.91
N ASP A 19 4.71 4.62 -13.80
CA ASP A 19 4.11 5.09 -12.55
C ASP A 19 2.81 4.32 -12.30
N ASP A 20 2.75 3.54 -11.22
CA ASP A 20 1.63 2.69 -10.87
C ASP A 20 1.03 3.05 -9.49
N THR A 21 -0.26 2.76 -9.30
CA THR A 21 -0.97 2.98 -8.03
C THR A 21 -1.53 1.67 -7.50
N VAL A 22 -1.26 1.36 -6.24
CA VAL A 22 -1.89 0.27 -5.49
C VAL A 22 -2.87 0.87 -4.49
N ASN A 23 -4.15 0.48 -4.56
CA ASN A 23 -5.22 0.97 -3.69
C ASN A 23 -5.54 -0.05 -2.60
N GLY A 24 -5.65 0.40 -1.35
CA GLY A 24 -6.03 -0.44 -0.21
C GLY A 24 -6.84 0.27 0.86
N THR A 25 -7.41 -0.53 1.77
CA THR A 25 -8.05 -0.13 3.02
C THR A 25 -7.40 -0.90 4.17
N ALA A 26 -7.73 -0.57 5.42
CA ALA A 26 -7.19 -1.28 6.59
C ALA A 26 -7.57 -2.77 6.62
N ALA A 27 -8.64 -3.17 5.92
CA ALA A 27 -9.06 -4.57 5.84
C ALA A 27 -8.37 -5.34 4.70
N THR A 28 -7.82 -4.64 3.71
CA THR A 28 -7.22 -5.26 2.52
C THR A 28 -5.71 -5.26 2.58
N LEU A 29 -5.09 -4.22 3.16
CA LEU A 29 -3.65 -4.18 3.38
C LEU A 29 -3.28 -5.09 4.56
N ASN A 30 -2.73 -6.27 4.27
CA ASN A 30 -2.49 -7.31 5.27
C ASN A 30 -1.11 -7.99 5.11
N ALA A 31 -0.73 -8.78 6.11
CA ALA A 31 0.62 -9.34 6.20
C ALA A 31 0.99 -10.30 5.06
N ASP A 32 0.00 -10.85 4.35
CA ASP A 32 0.23 -11.76 3.24
C ASP A 32 0.46 -11.04 1.89
N ASP A 33 0.36 -9.71 1.86
CA ASP A 33 0.56 -8.93 0.64
C ASP A 33 2.04 -8.77 0.26
N SER A 34 2.34 -8.94 -1.03
CA SER A 34 3.66 -8.74 -1.62
C SER A 34 3.61 -7.66 -2.70
N LEU A 35 4.08 -6.46 -2.37
CA LEU A 35 3.98 -5.28 -3.22
C LEU A 35 5.38 -4.80 -3.65
N THR A 36 5.67 -4.90 -4.95
CA THR A 36 6.90 -4.40 -5.59
C THR A 36 6.54 -3.37 -6.64
N GLY A 37 6.88 -2.09 -6.41
CA GLY A 37 6.52 -1.01 -7.34
C GLY A 37 7.33 -1.00 -8.65
N GLY A 38 8.59 -1.46 -8.62
CA GLY A 38 9.50 -1.30 -9.75
C GLY A 38 10.22 0.05 -9.73
N SER A 39 10.60 0.58 -10.91
CA SER A 39 11.44 1.80 -11.02
C SER A 39 10.67 3.07 -11.34
N GLY A 40 9.36 2.99 -11.62
CA GLY A 40 8.50 4.17 -11.77
C GLY A 40 8.22 4.86 -10.43
N ASN A 41 7.49 5.98 -10.48
CA ASN A 41 7.00 6.68 -9.29
C ASN A 41 5.72 6.02 -8.80
N ASN A 42 5.85 5.04 -7.92
CA ASN A 42 4.72 4.22 -7.48
C ASN A 42 4.11 4.72 -6.18
N VAL A 43 2.78 4.63 -6.09
CA VAL A 43 2.00 5.11 -4.94
C VAL A 43 1.22 3.96 -4.31
N LEU A 44 1.35 3.79 -2.99
CA LEU A 44 0.39 3.03 -2.20
C LEU A 44 -0.66 4.02 -1.67
N ALA A 45 -1.87 3.96 -2.21
CA ALA A 45 -3.00 4.80 -1.83
C ALA A 45 -3.93 4.04 -0.87
N LEU A 46 -4.01 4.53 0.37
CA LEU A 46 -4.76 3.95 1.47
C LEU A 46 -5.98 4.80 1.79
N TYR A 47 -7.11 4.14 2.06
CA TYR A 47 -8.40 4.81 2.27
C TYR A 47 -9.11 4.33 3.53
N GLY A 48 -9.72 5.29 4.23
CA GLY A 48 -10.57 5.05 5.39
C GLY A 48 -9.86 5.18 6.75
N SER A 49 -10.59 4.84 7.80
CA SER A 49 -10.06 4.71 9.16
C SER A 49 -9.57 3.28 9.42
N GLY A 50 -8.78 3.11 10.48
CA GLY A 50 -8.18 1.84 10.88
C GLY A 50 -6.67 1.95 11.01
N THR A 51 -6.03 0.79 11.13
CA THR A 51 -4.59 0.68 11.27
C THR A 51 -4.00 0.04 10.02
N PHE A 52 -2.96 0.66 9.48
CA PHE A 52 -2.27 0.24 8.28
C PHE A 52 -0.83 -0.11 8.64
N HIS A 53 -0.47 -1.38 8.49
CA HIS A 53 0.87 -1.91 8.80
C HIS A 53 1.63 -2.19 7.50
N VAL A 54 2.38 -1.20 7.02
CA VAL A 54 3.27 -1.40 5.87
C VAL A 54 4.53 -2.14 6.29
N ASP A 55 4.87 -2.08 7.58
CA ASP A 55 5.96 -2.79 8.23
C ASP A 55 5.74 -4.30 8.42
N GLN A 56 4.56 -4.81 8.07
CA GLN A 56 4.19 -6.22 8.24
C GLN A 56 3.90 -6.95 6.92
N LEU A 57 3.94 -6.26 5.77
CA LEU A 57 3.70 -6.89 4.47
C LEU A 57 4.80 -7.90 4.18
N ALA A 58 4.44 -9.00 3.51
CA ALA A 58 5.40 -10.01 3.07
C ALA A 58 6.52 -9.41 2.20
N THR A 59 6.21 -8.38 1.41
CA THR A 59 7.20 -7.55 0.72
C THR A 59 6.64 -6.15 0.48
N PHE A 60 7.46 -5.13 0.72
CA PHE A 60 7.13 -3.76 0.36
C PHE A 60 8.37 -2.98 -0.06
N VAL A 61 8.52 -2.78 -1.38
CA VAL A 61 9.68 -2.11 -1.98
C VAL A 61 9.31 -1.37 -3.27
N GLY A 62 10.11 -0.37 -3.65
CA GLY A 62 9.94 0.34 -4.92
C GLY A 62 8.74 1.29 -4.97
N PHE A 63 8.21 1.69 -3.82
CA PHE A 63 7.20 2.74 -3.70
C PHE A 63 7.87 4.07 -3.35
N SER A 64 7.42 5.14 -4.00
CA SER A 64 7.93 6.49 -3.80
C SER A 64 7.05 7.32 -2.86
N ASN A 65 5.80 6.90 -2.65
CA ASN A 65 4.84 7.61 -1.83
C ASN A 65 3.81 6.66 -1.21
N ILE A 66 3.38 6.98 0.00
CA ILE A 66 2.17 6.43 0.62
C ILE A 66 1.19 7.58 0.83
N SER A 67 0.02 7.48 0.21
CA SER A 67 -1.08 8.43 0.41
C SER A 67 -2.08 7.83 1.40
N LEU A 68 -2.31 8.50 2.54
CA LEU A 68 -3.31 8.08 3.52
C LEU A 68 -4.52 9.04 3.51
N ASN A 69 -5.64 8.57 2.96
CA ASN A 69 -6.84 9.36 2.73
C ASN A 69 -7.98 8.91 3.65
N ASN A 70 -8.15 9.61 4.76
CA ASN A 70 -9.23 9.33 5.71
C ASN A 70 -10.38 10.33 5.59
N TYR A 71 -11.40 9.97 4.82
CA TYR A 71 -12.64 10.75 4.67
C TYR A 71 -13.72 10.35 5.69
N THR A 72 -13.36 9.61 6.75
CA THR A 72 -14.28 9.11 7.78
C THR A 72 -14.10 9.86 9.10
N ASN A 73 -14.99 9.62 10.06
CA ASN A 73 -14.89 10.20 11.42
C ASN A 73 -13.98 9.40 12.37
N GLY A 74 -13.43 8.26 11.92
CA GLY A 74 -12.52 7.43 12.71
C GLY A 74 -11.05 7.88 12.59
N THR A 75 -10.17 7.30 13.40
CA THR A 75 -8.71 7.54 13.29
C THR A 75 -8.08 6.62 12.25
N ALA A 76 -7.05 7.12 11.54
CA ALA A 76 -6.19 6.32 10.68
C ALA A 76 -4.76 6.35 11.23
N ASN A 77 -4.17 5.19 11.49
CA ASN A 77 -2.79 5.05 11.96
C ASN A 77 -1.97 4.33 10.89
N LEU A 78 -0.80 4.88 10.54
CA LEU A 78 0.15 4.27 9.62
C LEU A 78 1.42 3.89 10.37
N TYR A 79 1.77 2.61 10.29
CA TYR A 79 3.01 2.07 10.85
C TYR A 79 3.96 1.76 9.69
N LEU A 80 5.07 2.51 9.65
CA LEU A 80 6.14 2.33 8.66
C LEU A 80 7.27 1.43 9.17
N GLY A 81 7.40 1.25 10.49
CA GLY A 81 8.51 0.48 11.06
C GLY A 81 9.87 1.01 10.57
N SER A 82 10.65 0.13 9.93
CA SER A 82 11.94 0.47 9.29
C SER A 82 11.85 0.59 7.76
N GLN A 83 10.64 0.64 7.20
CA GLN A 83 10.43 0.76 5.76
C GLN A 83 10.87 2.13 5.27
N THR A 84 11.68 2.14 4.20
CA THR A 84 12.11 3.36 3.52
C THR A 84 11.08 3.77 2.47
N ILE A 85 10.76 5.07 2.42
CA ILE A 85 9.93 5.73 1.40
C ILE A 85 10.69 6.93 0.86
#